data_AF-A0A523Q1Q2-F1
#
_entry.id   AF-A0A523Q1Q2-F1
#
_cell.length_a   1.000
_cell.length_b   1.000
_cell.length_c   1.000
_cell.angle_alpha   90.00
_cell.angle_beta   90.00
_cell.angle_gamma   90.00
#
_symmetry.space_group_name_H-M   'P 1'
#
loop_
_entity.id
_entity.type
_entity.pdbx_description
1 polymer ?
#
loop_
_entity_poly.entity_id
_entity_poly.type
_entity_poly.pdbx_seq_one_letter_code
_entity_poly.pdbx_strand_id
1 'polypeptide(L)'
;MAVKSASSPILGAKVEVSADSLDGAERLGISYEEGLPGPLNADALALGGRAISKTLVLTRTGSADFGQAVAVTLPYDKAALPADGVPIVVHWDDASKRYSPVTIRKIDRAAGTITFMTAHFSKYVAIILDKLAGATPPPATSFSTDTGFDPSVDGFFDRNFGSYDSPGGLWYLQHQECDLGLVRVCQL
;
A
#
# COMPACT_ATOMS: atom_id res chain seq x y z
N MET A 1 10.00 5.81 17.33
CA MET A 1 10.43 4.55 17.99
C MET A 1 11.12 3.66 16.96
N ALA A 2 12.29 3.08 17.27
CA ALA A 2 13.03 2.24 16.32
C ALA A 2 13.67 1.03 17.00
N VAL A 3 13.67 -0.12 16.32
CA VAL A 3 14.32 -1.36 16.76
C VAL A 3 15.79 -1.31 16.35
N LYS A 4 16.68 -1.26 17.34
CA LYS A 4 18.15 -1.15 17.14
C LYS A 4 18.92 -2.42 17.55
N SER A 5 18.27 -3.42 18.13
CA SER A 5 18.95 -4.64 18.57
C SER A 5 19.34 -5.49 17.37
N ALA A 6 20.64 -5.76 17.21
CA ALA A 6 21.19 -6.53 16.09
C ALA A 6 20.68 -7.99 16.06
N SER A 7 20.26 -8.53 17.21
CA SER A 7 19.68 -9.87 17.31
C SER A 7 18.19 -9.93 16.96
N SER A 8 17.54 -8.78 16.74
CA SER A 8 16.11 -8.75 16.44
C SER A 8 15.85 -9.11 14.98
N PRO A 9 14.94 -10.06 14.68
CA PRO A 9 14.50 -10.36 13.32
C PRO A 9 13.85 -9.17 12.59
N ILE A 10 13.44 -8.14 13.33
CA ILE A 10 12.88 -6.90 12.80
C ILE A 10 13.83 -5.70 13.01
N LEU A 11 15.15 -5.94 13.03
CA LEU A 11 16.16 -4.87 13.06
C LEU A 11 15.88 -3.84 11.95
N GLY A 12 15.84 -2.57 12.32
CA GLY A 12 15.53 -1.48 11.40
C GLY A 12 14.04 -1.13 11.31
N ALA A 13 13.15 -1.92 11.94
CA ALA A 13 11.75 -1.53 12.09
C ALA A 13 11.63 -0.21 12.84
N LYS A 14 10.81 0.71 12.34
CA LYS A 14 10.66 2.07 12.87
C LYS A 14 9.21 2.53 12.77
N VAL A 15 8.73 3.24 13.79
CA VAL A 15 7.45 3.95 13.78
C VAL A 15 7.73 5.42 14.08
N GLU A 16 7.30 6.30 13.19
CA GLU A 16 7.44 7.75 13.29
C GLU A 16 6.09 8.34 13.69
N VAL A 17 6.00 8.76 14.95
CA VAL A 17 4.79 9.31 15.55
C VAL A 17 4.99 10.80 15.73
N SER A 18 4.11 11.62 15.17
CA SER A 18 4.07 13.06 15.44
C SER A 18 3.31 13.35 16.73
N ALA A 19 3.56 14.52 17.34
CA ALA A 19 2.93 14.92 18.59
C ALA A 19 1.39 14.89 18.50
N ASP A 20 0.82 15.20 17.34
CA ASP A 20 -0.62 15.27 17.09
C ASP A 20 -1.25 13.90 16.75
N SER A 21 -0.47 12.81 16.74
CA SER A 21 -0.97 11.47 16.42
C SER A 21 -1.56 10.74 17.63
N LEU A 22 -1.35 11.25 18.86
CA LEU A 22 -1.76 10.59 20.10
C LEU A 22 -2.57 11.52 21.00
N ASP A 23 -3.69 11.01 21.51
CA ASP A 23 -4.51 11.72 22.50
C ASP A 23 -4.00 11.41 23.92
N GLY A 24 -2.88 12.04 24.28
CA GLY A 24 -2.32 11.98 25.64
C GLY A 24 -1.19 10.96 25.84
N ALA A 25 -0.98 10.56 27.10
CA ALA A 25 0.16 9.74 27.49
C ALA A 25 -0.11 8.24 27.25
N GLU A 26 0.14 7.77 26.03
CA GLU A 26 0.06 6.34 25.68
C GLU A 26 1.45 5.68 25.62
N ARG A 27 1.51 4.39 25.99
CA ARG A 27 2.70 3.56 25.72
C ARG A 27 2.47 2.78 24.45
N LEU A 28 3.40 2.90 23.51
CA LEU A 28 3.41 2.17 22.25
C LEU A 28 4.41 1.02 22.34
N GLY A 29 4.08 -0.11 21.71
CA GLY A 29 4.95 -1.29 21.63
C GLY A 29 5.16 -1.70 20.19
N ILE A 30 6.39 -2.10 19.86
CA ILE A 30 6.73 -2.80 18.63
C ILE A 30 7.23 -4.18 19.03
N SER A 31 6.65 -5.22 18.45
CA SER A 31 7.09 -6.61 18.59
C SER A 31 6.94 -7.34 17.25
N TYR A 32 7.17 -8.66 17.24
CA TYR A 32 7.06 -9.45 16.03
C TYR A 32 6.48 -10.85 16.27
N GLU A 33 5.95 -11.43 15.20
CA GLU A 33 5.54 -12.83 15.10
C GLU A 33 6.33 -13.50 13.95
N GLU A 34 6.61 -14.80 14.10
CA GLU A 34 7.45 -15.56 13.16
C GLU A 34 6.78 -15.81 11.81
N GLY A 35 5.45 -15.82 11.76
CA GLY A 35 4.65 -16.14 10.59
C GLY A 35 3.44 -15.22 10.44
N LEU A 36 2.62 -15.53 9.45
CA LEU A 36 1.43 -14.78 9.08
C LEU A 36 0.37 -14.77 10.20
N PRO A 37 -0.30 -13.63 10.46
CA PRO A 37 -1.43 -13.54 11.41
C PRO A 37 -2.59 -14.50 11.14
N GLY A 38 -2.79 -14.83 9.86
CA GLY A 38 -3.81 -15.74 9.37
C GLY A 38 -3.45 -16.28 7.98
N PRO A 39 -4.19 -17.27 7.45
CA PRO A 39 -3.89 -17.85 6.15
C PRO A 39 -4.12 -16.83 5.02
N LEU A 40 -3.28 -16.89 3.97
CA LEU A 40 -3.61 -16.26 2.70
C LEU A 40 -4.77 -17.02 2.04
N ASN A 41 -5.62 -16.32 1.29
CA ASN A 41 -6.71 -16.97 0.57
C ASN A 41 -6.18 -17.80 -0.61
N ALA A 42 -7.04 -18.67 -1.15
CA ALA A 42 -6.67 -19.57 -2.24
C ALA A 42 -6.13 -18.84 -3.48
N ASP A 43 -6.69 -17.67 -3.81
CA ASP A 43 -6.27 -16.88 -4.97
C ASP A 43 -4.86 -16.31 -4.80
N ALA A 44 -4.55 -15.75 -3.61
CA ALA A 44 -3.21 -15.28 -3.31
C ALA A 44 -2.19 -16.42 -3.37
N LEU A 45 -2.51 -17.59 -2.81
CA LEU A 45 -1.66 -18.77 -2.90
C LEU A 45 -1.46 -19.23 -4.35
N ALA A 46 -2.53 -19.23 -5.16
CA ALA A 46 -2.45 -19.56 -6.59
C ALA A 46 -1.57 -18.58 -7.39
N LEU A 47 -1.40 -17.35 -6.91
CA LEU A 47 -0.48 -16.35 -7.44
C LEU A 47 0.94 -16.44 -6.89
N GLY A 48 1.26 -17.46 -6.08
CA GLY A 48 2.58 -17.58 -5.43
C GLY A 48 2.72 -16.74 -4.16
N GLY A 49 1.59 -16.43 -3.51
CA GLY A 49 1.52 -15.63 -2.30
C GLY A 49 2.33 -16.20 -1.15
N ARG A 50 3.32 -15.44 -0.66
CA ARG A 50 4.06 -15.77 0.56
C ARG A 50 4.50 -14.53 1.32
N ALA A 51 4.77 -14.69 2.61
CA ALA A 51 5.43 -13.66 3.41
C ALA A 51 6.90 -13.52 2.99
N ILE A 52 7.38 -12.29 2.98
CA ILE A 52 8.79 -11.92 2.78
C ILE A 52 9.33 -11.10 3.97
N SER A 53 8.55 -10.95 5.04
CA SER A 53 9.01 -10.38 6.30
C SER A 53 8.47 -11.18 7.48
N LYS A 54 9.03 -10.92 8.67
CA LYS A 54 8.31 -11.21 9.92
C LYS A 54 7.08 -10.33 10.02
N THR A 55 6.10 -10.77 10.80
CA THR A 55 4.94 -9.95 11.08
C THR A 55 5.29 -8.95 12.17
N LEU A 56 5.16 -7.67 11.87
CA LEU A 56 5.33 -6.58 12.82
C LEU A 56 4.03 -6.38 13.60
N VAL A 57 4.11 -6.42 14.92
CA VAL A 57 2.94 -6.21 15.79
C VAL A 57 3.07 -4.85 16.46
N LEU A 58 2.14 -3.96 16.16
CA LEU A 58 2.06 -2.63 16.75
C LEU A 58 0.98 -2.62 17.82
N THR A 59 1.39 -2.41 19.08
CA THR A 59 0.50 -2.42 20.24
C THR A 59 0.50 -1.07 20.94
N ARG A 60 -0.51 -0.85 21.78
CA ARG A 60 -0.51 0.26 22.74
C ARG A 60 -1.29 -0.09 24.00
N THR A 61 -1.25 0.80 24.99
CA THR A 61 -2.05 0.69 26.22
C THR A 61 -3.49 1.22 26.09
N GLY A 62 -3.76 2.13 25.15
CA GLY A 62 -5.10 2.69 24.91
C GLY A 62 -5.94 1.87 23.91
N SER A 63 -7.11 2.39 23.54
CA SER A 63 -8.06 1.72 22.63
C SER A 63 -8.51 2.54 21.42
N ALA A 64 -8.09 3.81 21.27
CA ALA A 64 -8.52 4.71 20.20
C ALA A 64 -7.94 4.31 18.82
N ASP A 65 -7.53 5.17 17.93
CA ASP A 65 -6.54 4.84 16.88
C ASP A 65 -5.59 6.03 16.84
N PHE A 66 -4.58 6.04 15.96
CA PHE A 66 -3.83 7.28 15.81
C PHE A 66 -4.76 8.36 15.25
N GLY A 67 -4.78 9.54 15.89
CA GLY A 67 -5.56 10.69 15.40
C GLY A 67 -5.10 11.17 14.02
N GLN A 68 -3.84 10.85 13.66
CA GLN A 68 -3.27 11.06 12.34
C GLN A 68 -2.42 9.85 11.94
N ALA A 69 -2.44 9.48 10.66
CA ALA A 69 -1.66 8.37 10.16
C ALA A 69 -0.15 8.56 10.44
N VAL A 70 0.49 7.51 10.92
CA VAL A 70 1.92 7.46 11.24
C VAL A 70 2.69 6.67 10.18
N ALA A 71 3.96 7.02 9.99
CA ALA A 71 4.84 6.28 9.07
C ALA A 71 5.49 5.10 9.79
N VAL A 72 5.40 3.92 9.21
CA VAL A 72 5.99 2.68 9.72
C VAL A 72 6.95 2.12 8.68
N THR A 73 8.18 1.84 9.09
CA THR A 73 9.20 1.15 8.29
C THR A 73 9.30 -0.30 8.73
N LEU A 74 9.15 -1.21 7.78
CA LEU A 74 9.20 -2.66 7.95
C LEU A 74 10.38 -3.24 7.15
N PRO A 75 11.35 -3.91 7.80
CA PRO A 75 12.35 -4.68 7.09
C PRO A 75 11.73 -5.92 6.44
N TYR A 76 12.26 -6.31 5.29
CA TYR A 76 11.90 -7.55 4.59
C TYR A 76 13.14 -8.29 4.11
N ASP A 77 13.00 -9.59 3.89
CA ASP A 77 14.04 -10.46 3.35
C ASP A 77 14.21 -10.19 1.85
N LYS A 78 15.33 -9.56 1.51
CA LYS A 78 15.71 -9.27 0.12
C LYS A 78 15.92 -10.55 -0.70
N ALA A 79 16.34 -11.65 -0.10
CA ALA A 79 16.56 -12.91 -0.81
C ALA A 79 15.24 -13.58 -1.20
N ALA A 80 14.15 -13.30 -0.47
CA ALA A 80 12.82 -13.80 -0.77
C ALA A 80 12.08 -13.02 -1.86
N LEU A 81 12.62 -11.86 -2.28
CA LEU A 81 12.07 -10.98 -3.31
C LEU A 81 12.84 -11.14 -4.64
N PRO A 82 12.20 -11.62 -5.72
CA PRO A 82 12.77 -11.62 -7.07
C PRO A 82 13.17 -10.22 -7.54
N ALA A 83 14.03 -10.11 -8.55
CA ALA A 83 14.55 -8.83 -9.03
C ALA A 83 13.46 -7.86 -9.54
N ASP A 84 12.42 -8.41 -10.17
CA ASP A 84 11.21 -7.74 -10.66
C ASP A 84 10.07 -7.73 -9.63
N GLY A 85 10.29 -8.35 -8.47
CA GLY A 85 9.35 -8.42 -7.37
C GLY A 85 8.97 -7.03 -6.83
N VAL A 86 7.67 -6.84 -6.63
CA VAL A 86 7.13 -5.70 -5.90
C VAL A 86 6.57 -6.21 -4.57
N PRO A 87 7.18 -5.82 -3.43
CA PRO A 87 6.66 -6.20 -2.14
C PRO A 87 5.39 -5.42 -1.82
N ILE A 88 4.41 -6.09 -1.24
CA ILE A 88 3.13 -5.52 -0.82
C ILE A 88 3.07 -5.60 0.69
N VAL A 89 2.64 -4.54 1.37
CA VAL A 89 2.37 -4.59 2.81
C VAL A 89 0.87 -4.72 3.01
N VAL A 90 0.50 -5.67 3.86
CA VAL A 90 -0.89 -5.87 4.30
C VAL A 90 -0.95 -5.81 5.82
N HIS A 91 -2.07 -5.34 6.34
CA HIS A 91 -2.41 -5.47 7.75
C HIS A 91 -3.49 -6.53 7.95
N TRP A 92 -3.51 -7.15 9.12
CA TRP A 92 -4.55 -8.10 9.50
C TRP A 92 -5.69 -7.38 10.22
N ASP A 93 -6.89 -7.45 9.64
CA ASP A 93 -8.11 -7.02 10.31
C ASP A 93 -8.69 -8.20 11.11
N ASP A 94 -8.58 -8.11 12.44
CA ASP A 94 -9.08 -9.13 13.35
C ASP A 94 -10.61 -9.21 13.40
N ALA A 95 -11.34 -8.17 13.01
CA ALA A 95 -12.80 -8.20 13.00
C ALA A 95 -13.32 -9.00 11.79
N SER A 96 -12.78 -8.72 10.60
CA SER A 96 -13.18 -9.42 9.37
C SER A 96 -12.38 -10.69 9.07
N LYS A 97 -11.31 -10.95 9.82
CA LYS A 97 -10.35 -12.05 9.61
C LYS A 97 -9.77 -12.05 8.19
N ARG A 98 -9.38 -10.86 7.72
CA ARG A 98 -8.88 -10.63 6.36
C ARG A 98 -7.65 -9.74 6.37
N TYR A 99 -6.85 -9.90 5.32
CA TYR A 99 -5.79 -8.95 5.00
C TYR A 99 -6.38 -7.76 4.23
N SER A 100 -5.96 -6.56 4.62
CA SER A 100 -6.21 -5.35 3.81
C SER A 100 -4.88 -4.66 3.49
N PRO A 101 -4.73 -4.10 2.29
CA PRO A 101 -3.50 -3.41 1.90
C PRO A 101 -3.33 -2.10 2.68
N VAL A 102 -2.08 -1.69 2.83
CA VAL A 102 -1.74 -0.37 3.37
C VAL A 102 -1.14 0.52 2.28
N THR A 103 -1.18 1.83 2.49
CA THR A 103 -0.57 2.78 1.57
C THR A 103 0.95 2.79 1.74
N ILE A 104 1.68 2.30 0.75
CA ILE A 104 3.13 2.33 0.71
C ILE A 104 3.61 3.74 0.32
N ARG A 105 4.49 4.33 1.13
CA ARG A 105 5.16 5.61 0.88
C ARG A 105 6.46 5.44 0.13
N LYS A 106 7.24 4.40 0.48
CA LYS A 106 8.59 4.19 -0.05
C LYS A 106 8.97 2.72 0.01
N ILE A 107 9.68 2.24 -1.02
CA ILE A 107 10.37 0.95 -1.02
C ILE A 107 11.86 1.22 -1.23
N ASP A 108 12.68 0.85 -0.25
CA ASP A 108 14.13 0.93 -0.33
C ASP A 108 14.71 -0.47 -0.54
N ARG A 109 14.97 -0.82 -1.81
CA ARG A 109 15.47 -2.15 -2.19
C ARG A 109 16.90 -2.41 -1.73
N ALA A 110 17.72 -1.37 -1.59
CA ALA A 110 19.10 -1.50 -1.12
C ALA A 110 19.10 -1.85 0.38
N ALA A 111 18.33 -1.11 1.17
CA ALA A 111 18.19 -1.35 2.60
C ALA A 111 17.31 -2.58 2.94
N GLY A 112 16.43 -3.00 2.03
CA GLY A 112 15.47 -4.09 2.31
C GLY A 112 14.36 -3.62 3.25
N THR A 113 13.85 -2.41 3.04
CA THR A 113 12.81 -1.83 3.91
C THR A 113 11.66 -1.23 3.11
N ILE A 114 10.45 -1.31 3.66
CA ILE A 114 9.25 -0.68 3.10
C ILE A 114 8.70 0.28 4.13
N THR A 115 8.43 1.52 3.74
CA THR A 115 7.75 2.51 4.57
C THR A 115 6.31 2.67 4.10
N PHE A 116 5.36 2.55 5.02
CA PHE A 116 3.92 2.68 4.77
C PHE A 116 3.25 3.58 5.81
N MET A 117 2.05 4.06 5.50
CA MET A 117 1.23 4.85 6.41
C MET A 117 0.15 3.97 7.07
N THR A 118 -0.11 4.18 8.36
CA THR A 118 -1.24 3.55 9.04
C THR A 118 -1.79 4.42 10.16
N ALA A 119 -3.10 4.34 10.41
CA ALA A 119 -3.74 4.91 11.59
C ALA A 119 -4.08 3.85 12.64
N HIS A 120 -3.88 2.56 12.33
CA HIS A 120 -4.35 1.46 13.16
C HIS A 120 -3.22 0.86 13.99
N PHE A 121 -3.59 0.30 15.14
CA PHE A 121 -2.75 -0.62 15.89
C PHE A 121 -3.09 -2.05 15.49
N SER A 122 -2.23 -2.66 14.67
CA SER A 122 -2.50 -3.96 14.06
C SER A 122 -1.20 -4.76 13.82
N LYS A 123 -1.34 -5.91 13.18
CA LYS A 123 -0.26 -6.76 12.69
C LYS A 123 -0.05 -6.48 11.21
N TYR A 124 1.20 -6.23 10.82
CA TYR A 124 1.59 -5.88 9.46
C TYR A 124 2.61 -6.89 8.93
N VAL A 125 2.49 -7.26 7.67
CA VAL A 125 3.43 -8.19 7.02
C VAL A 125 3.65 -7.78 5.58
N ALA A 126 4.91 -7.87 5.14
CA ALA A 126 5.25 -7.76 3.72
C ALA A 126 5.07 -9.12 3.07
N ILE A 127 4.34 -9.14 1.97
CA ILE A 127 4.10 -10.31 1.13
C ILE A 127 4.54 -10.03 -0.30
N ILE A 128 4.65 -11.10 -1.09
CA ILE A 128 4.80 -11.04 -2.54
C ILE A 128 3.76 -11.95 -3.19
N LEU A 129 3.34 -11.59 -4.41
CA LEU A 129 2.63 -12.46 -5.34
C LEU A 129 3.55 -12.70 -6.55
N ASP A 130 4.20 -13.86 -6.65
CA ASP A 130 5.21 -14.13 -7.69
C ASP A 130 4.69 -13.92 -9.11
N LYS A 131 3.45 -14.35 -9.38
CA LYS A 131 2.86 -14.23 -10.71
C LYS A 131 2.52 -12.78 -11.08
N LEU A 132 2.46 -11.87 -10.11
CA LEU A 132 2.29 -10.44 -10.38
C LEU A 132 3.61 -9.77 -10.78
N ALA A 133 4.75 -10.31 -10.34
CA ALA A 133 6.06 -9.73 -10.61
C ALA A 133 6.52 -9.87 -12.07
N GLY A 134 5.77 -10.58 -12.93
CA GLY A 134 6.19 -10.87 -14.30
C GLY A 134 7.16 -12.06 -14.42
N ALA A 135 7.48 -12.71 -13.29
CA ALA A 135 8.37 -13.86 -13.21
C ALA A 135 7.86 -15.11 -13.96
N THR A 136 6.61 -15.10 -14.45
CA THR A 136 6.07 -16.13 -15.33
C THR A 136 5.34 -15.44 -16.49
N PRO A 137 5.69 -15.73 -17.76
CA PRO A 137 4.88 -15.29 -18.88
C PRO A 137 3.44 -15.76 -18.64
N PRO A 138 2.42 -14.91 -18.83
CA PRO A 138 1.04 -15.37 -18.77
C PRO A 138 0.89 -16.57 -19.72
N PRO A 139 0.09 -17.59 -19.37
CA PRO A 139 -0.28 -18.62 -20.32
C PRO A 139 -0.76 -17.96 -21.62
N ALA A 140 -0.41 -18.48 -22.79
CA ALA A 140 -0.83 -17.91 -24.07
C ALA A 140 -2.37 -17.79 -24.19
N THR A 141 -3.12 -18.54 -23.38
CA THR A 141 -4.58 -18.49 -23.27
C THR A 141 -5.12 -17.34 -22.43
N SER A 142 -4.29 -16.63 -21.66
CA SER A 142 -4.71 -15.49 -20.81
C SER A 142 -5.00 -14.21 -21.61
N PHE A 143 -4.63 -14.17 -22.89
CA PHE A 143 -4.91 -13.08 -23.82
C PHE A 143 -5.86 -13.51 -24.93
N SER A 144 -6.69 -14.53 -24.73
CA SER A 144 -7.65 -14.96 -25.77
C SER A 144 -8.79 -13.97 -26.01
N THR A 145 -8.89 -12.92 -25.20
CA THR A 145 -9.84 -11.83 -25.42
C THR A 145 -9.12 -10.73 -26.18
N ASP A 146 -9.12 -10.86 -27.50
CA ASP A 146 -8.92 -9.72 -28.39
C ASP A 146 -10.17 -8.84 -28.28
N THR A 147 -10.04 -7.66 -27.66
CA THR A 147 -11.14 -6.70 -27.57
C THR A 147 -11.39 -6.00 -28.91
N GLY A 148 -10.56 -6.26 -29.93
CA GLY A 148 -10.51 -5.50 -31.17
C GLY A 148 -9.98 -4.07 -30.96
N PHE A 149 -9.42 -3.78 -29.78
CA PHE A 149 -8.93 -2.45 -29.43
C PHE A 149 -7.53 -2.26 -30.01
N ASP A 150 -7.42 -1.37 -30.99
CA ASP A 150 -6.16 -0.91 -31.55
C ASP A 150 -5.92 0.54 -31.08
N PRO A 151 -4.93 0.82 -30.22
CA PRO A 151 -4.67 2.17 -29.74
C PRO A 151 -4.33 3.17 -30.87
N SER A 152 -3.96 2.69 -32.06
CA SER A 152 -3.76 3.54 -33.25
C SER A 152 -5.05 3.90 -34.00
N VAL A 153 -6.16 3.19 -33.73
CA VAL A 153 -7.48 3.37 -34.38
C VAL A 153 -8.54 3.84 -33.39
N ASP A 154 -8.65 3.17 -32.24
CA ASP A 154 -9.77 3.33 -31.31
C ASP A 154 -9.53 4.44 -30.28
N GLY A 155 -8.26 4.77 -30.03
CA GLY A 155 -7.83 5.81 -29.08
C GLY A 155 -8.39 5.62 -27.67
N PHE A 156 -7.89 6.40 -26.71
CA PHE A 156 -8.64 6.62 -25.48
C PHE A 156 -9.29 7.99 -25.63
N PHE A 157 -10.60 8.01 -25.86
CA PHE A 157 -11.34 9.27 -25.95
C PHE A 157 -11.54 9.82 -24.55
N ASP A 158 -10.49 10.42 -23.99
CA ASP A 158 -10.65 11.25 -22.82
C ASP A 158 -11.22 12.59 -23.28
N ARG A 159 -12.54 12.78 -23.12
CA ARG A 159 -13.14 14.11 -23.30
C ARG A 159 -12.64 14.98 -22.16
N ASN A 160 -11.48 15.60 -22.38
CA ASN A 160 -10.89 16.54 -21.45
C ASN A 160 -11.79 17.79 -21.38
N PHE A 161 -12.61 17.89 -20.33
CA PHE A 161 -13.41 19.09 -20.00
C PHE A 161 -12.57 20.19 -19.32
N GLY A 162 -11.27 20.29 -19.65
CA GLY A 162 -10.36 21.32 -19.13
C GLY A 162 -9.52 20.92 -17.92
N SER A 163 -9.41 19.64 -17.57
CA SER A 163 -8.45 19.16 -16.57
C SER A 163 -7.12 18.80 -17.22
N TYR A 164 -6.07 19.55 -16.87
CA TYR A 164 -4.70 19.23 -17.25
C TYR A 164 -4.17 18.11 -16.34
N ASP A 165 -3.80 16.96 -16.93
CA ASP A 165 -3.05 15.92 -16.24
C ASP A 165 -1.59 16.36 -16.07
N SER A 166 -1.27 16.93 -14.91
CA SER A 166 0.10 16.98 -14.42
C SER A 166 0.50 15.59 -13.93
N PRO A 167 1.72 15.08 -14.20
CA PRO A 167 2.16 13.81 -13.65
C PRO A 167 2.13 13.89 -12.12
N GLY A 168 1.25 13.10 -11.50
CA GLY A 168 1.07 13.07 -10.05
C GLY A 168 -0.35 12.94 -9.51
N GLY A 169 -1.39 13.01 -10.36
CA GLY A 169 -2.77 12.63 -10.01
C GLY A 169 -3.30 13.22 -8.68
N LEU A 170 -3.66 14.50 -8.69
CA LEU A 170 -4.39 15.14 -7.59
C LEU A 170 -5.59 15.90 -8.16
N TRP A 171 -6.80 15.36 -7.96
CA TRP A 171 -8.05 16.02 -8.34
C TRP A 171 -8.46 17.04 -7.28
N TYR A 172 -8.58 18.32 -7.66
CA TYR A 172 -9.32 19.32 -6.89
C TYR A 172 -10.72 19.45 -7.49
N LEU A 173 -11.76 19.08 -6.72
CA LEU A 173 -13.15 19.41 -7.05
C LEU A 173 -13.34 20.92 -6.87
N GLN A 174 -13.20 21.69 -7.94
CA GLN A 174 -13.61 23.08 -7.94
C GLN A 174 -15.11 23.13 -8.28
N HIS A 175 -15.95 23.22 -7.24
CA HIS A 175 -17.35 23.61 -7.42
C HIS A 175 -17.37 25.02 -8.01
N GLN A 176 -17.75 25.16 -9.28
CA GLN A 176 -18.25 26.44 -9.80
C GLN A 176 -19.76 26.30 -9.98
N GLU A 177 -20.48 26.91 -9.04
CA GLU A 177 -21.89 27.28 -9.18
C GLU A 177 -21.98 28.24 -10.38
N CYS A 178 -22.57 27.79 -11.49
CA CYS A 178 -23.08 28.69 -12.53
C CYS A 178 -24.42 29.23 -12.06
N ASP A 179 -24.41 30.35 -11.34
CA ASP A 179 -25.62 31.09 -11.03
C ASP A 179 -26.16 31.79 -12.29
N LEU A 180 -27.48 31.74 -12.46
CA LEU A 180 -28.21 32.16 -13.65
C LEU A 180 -28.25 33.69 -13.77
N GLY A 181 -27.43 34.28 -14.63
CA GLY A 181 -27.57 35.70 -14.94
C GLY A 181 -26.59 36.24 -15.97
N LEU A 182 -27.09 36.43 -17.20
CA LEU A 182 -26.51 37.22 -18.30
C LEU A 182 -25.12 36.82 -18.85
N VAL A 183 -25.19 36.07 -19.96
CA VAL A 183 -24.36 36.16 -21.19
C VAL A 183 -23.00 36.87 -21.05
N ARG A 184 -21.92 36.09 -21.12
CA ARG A 184 -20.79 36.37 -22.03
C ARG A 184 -20.00 35.11 -22.36
N VAL A 185 -19.90 34.90 -23.67
CA VAL A 185 -19.11 33.93 -24.44
C VAL A 185 -17.71 33.71 -23.84
N CYS A 186 -17.38 32.46 -23.52
CA CYS A 186 -15.99 31.98 -23.59
C CYS A 186 -15.86 31.20 -24.90
N GLN A 187 -15.07 31.74 -25.84
CA GLN A 187 -14.78 31.09 -27.11
C GLN A 187 -13.86 29.88 -26.90
N LEU A 188 -14.07 28.91 -27.79
CA LEU A 188 -13.41 27.59 -27.87
C LEU A 188 -11.87 27.67 -27.91
#